data_AF-A0A956AEE6-F1
#
_entry.id   AF-A0A956AEE6-F1
#
_cell.length_a   1.000
_cell.length_b   1.000
_cell.length_c   1.000
_cell.angle_alpha   90.00
_cell.angle_beta   90.00
_cell.angle_gamma   90.00
#
_symmetry.space_group_name_H-M   'P 1'
#
loop_
_entity.id
_entity.type
_entity.pdbx_description
1 polymer ?
#
loop_
_entity_poly.entity_id
_entity_poly.type
_entity_poly.pdbx_seq_one_letter_code
_entity_poly.pdbx_strand_id
1 'polypeptide(L)'
;MLHRHARVALVALLSLVSMPSVASVFDTYGFGARGTALGNAQTASSEDFYGLYYNPATLTVRKRVHFGFGVGLILPKLKINRSNAQSEIPSLVPGLNLGVHLGVVFPIGGLIQNKLAIGIGVFLPTIRLTRLE
;
A
#
# COMPACT_ATOMS: atom_id res chain seq x y z
N MET A 1 33.92 -23.60 -18.83
CA MET A 1 33.80 -22.18 -19.28
C MET A 1 32.37 -21.74 -19.57
N LEU A 2 31.54 -22.58 -20.23
CA LEU A 2 30.16 -22.24 -20.64
C LEU A 2 29.24 -21.74 -19.50
N HIS A 3 29.30 -22.35 -18.32
CA HIS A 3 28.46 -21.97 -17.16
C HIS A 3 28.79 -20.57 -16.59
N ARG A 4 30.01 -20.07 -16.78
CA ARG A 4 30.41 -18.74 -16.29
C ARG A 4 29.79 -17.64 -17.14
N HIS A 5 29.77 -17.83 -18.46
CA HIS A 5 29.13 -16.89 -19.39
C HIS A 5 27.61 -16.91 -19.26
N ALA A 6 27.00 -18.08 -19.06
CA ALA A 6 25.56 -18.20 -18.81
C ALA A 6 25.11 -17.47 -17.54
N ARG A 7 25.90 -17.56 -16.44
CA ARG A 7 25.62 -16.83 -15.20
C ARG A 7 25.75 -15.31 -15.37
N VAL A 8 26.78 -14.86 -16.08
CA VAL A 8 26.97 -13.42 -16.37
C VAL A 8 25.85 -12.89 -17.25
N ALA A 9 25.44 -13.65 -18.27
CA ALA A 9 24.31 -13.29 -19.14
C ALA A 9 22.98 -13.23 -18.37
N LEU A 10 22.73 -14.17 -17.45
CA LEU A 10 21.53 -14.18 -16.62
C LEU A 10 21.48 -12.97 -15.67
N VAL A 11 22.60 -12.63 -15.02
CA VAL A 11 22.68 -11.45 -14.15
C VAL A 11 22.49 -10.16 -14.95
N ALA A 12 23.09 -10.06 -16.14
CA ALA A 12 22.89 -8.93 -17.04
C ALA A 12 21.43 -8.80 -17.50
N LEU A 13 20.77 -9.93 -17.79
CA LEU A 13 19.36 -9.96 -18.18
C LEU A 13 18.45 -9.54 -17.02
N LEU A 14 18.73 -9.99 -15.79
CA LEU A 14 17.98 -9.59 -14.60
C LEU A 14 18.14 -8.09 -14.28
N SER A 15 19.31 -7.51 -14.55
CA SER A 15 19.51 -6.05 -14.37
C SER A 15 18.75 -5.18 -15.37
N LEU A 16 18.36 -5.72 -16.54
CA LEU A 16 17.58 -5.00 -17.56
C LEU A 16 16.07 -4.91 -17.22
N VAL A 17 15.59 -5.64 -16.20
CA VAL A 17 14.19 -5.64 -15.76
C VAL A 17 13.96 -4.74 -14.54
N SER A 18 14.86 -3.79 -14.28
CA SER A 18 14.70 -2.83 -13.18
C SER A 18 13.57 -1.85 -13.50
N MET A 19 12.35 -2.16 -13.05
CA MET A 19 11.22 -1.23 -13.11
C MET A 19 11.38 -0.18 -12.01
N PRO A 20 11.00 1.09 -12.26
CA PRO A 20 10.96 2.09 -11.20
C PRO A 20 10.01 1.62 -10.09
N SER A 21 10.52 1.54 -8.86
CA SER A 21 9.69 1.28 -7.68
C SER A 21 8.94 2.56 -7.32
N VAL A 22 7.67 2.64 -7.71
CA VAL A 22 6.79 3.74 -7.30
C VAL A 22 6.15 3.32 -5.98
N ALA A 23 6.55 3.95 -4.87
CA ALA A 23 5.94 3.69 -3.58
C ALA A 23 4.51 4.25 -3.58
N SER A 24 3.53 3.37 -3.40
CA SER A 24 2.14 3.78 -3.27
C SER A 24 1.93 4.57 -1.97
N VAL A 25 0.85 5.36 -1.91
CA VAL A 25 0.44 6.05 -0.67
C VAL A 25 0.30 5.04 0.48
N PHE A 26 -0.16 3.82 0.20
CA PHE A 26 -0.28 2.79 1.24
C PHE A 26 1.07 2.28 1.70
N ASP A 27 2.06 2.15 0.80
CA ASP A 27 3.39 1.68 1.17
C ASP A 27 4.10 2.67 2.10
N THR A 28 3.74 3.96 2.00
CA THR A 28 4.30 5.02 2.84
C THR A 28 3.51 5.22 4.14
N TYR A 29 2.18 5.21 4.09
CA TYR A 29 1.34 5.66 5.21
C TYR A 29 0.40 4.57 5.79
N GLY A 30 0.29 3.44 5.11
CA GLY A 30 -0.66 2.39 5.45
C GLY A 30 -2.04 2.56 4.83
N PHE A 31 -2.93 1.62 5.15
CA PHE A 31 -4.31 1.58 4.67
C PHE A 31 -5.28 1.71 5.85
N GLY A 32 -5.98 2.84 5.93
CA GLY A 32 -7.01 3.08 6.94
C GLY A 32 -6.50 3.66 8.27
N ALA A 33 -7.42 4.32 8.98
CA ALA A 33 -7.10 5.06 10.21
C ALA A 33 -6.54 4.17 11.33
N ARG A 34 -7.15 2.98 11.54
CA ARG A 34 -6.67 2.02 12.55
C ARG A 34 -5.27 1.52 12.21
N GLY A 35 -4.97 1.36 10.92
CA GLY A 35 -3.67 0.90 10.43
C GLY A 35 -2.59 1.90 10.79
N THR A 36 -2.78 3.15 10.37
CA THR A 36 -1.88 4.26 10.65
C THR A 36 -1.73 4.52 12.16
N ALA A 37 -2.81 4.47 12.94
CA ALA A 37 -2.76 4.67 14.40
C ALA A 37 -1.94 3.61 15.15
N LEU A 38 -1.83 2.40 14.60
CA LEU A 38 -1.03 1.30 15.15
C LEU A 38 0.36 1.20 14.49
N GLY A 39 0.81 2.23 13.76
CA GLY A 39 2.08 2.18 13.04
C GLY A 39 2.14 1.05 12.02
N ASN A 40 1.01 0.71 11.39
CA ASN A 40 0.85 -0.39 10.44
C ASN A 40 1.02 -1.81 11.02
N ALA A 41 1.04 -1.97 12.35
CA ALA A 41 1.13 -3.25 13.02
C ALA A 41 -0.22 -4.00 13.03
N GLN A 42 -0.66 -4.49 11.87
CA GLN A 42 -1.99 -5.09 11.67
C GLN A 42 -2.04 -6.51 11.13
N THR A 43 -0.89 -7.17 10.95
CA THR A 43 -0.81 -8.51 10.35
C THR A 43 -1.71 -9.55 11.03
N ALA A 44 -1.90 -9.45 12.36
CA ALA A 44 -2.74 -10.38 13.12
C ALA A 44 -4.07 -9.78 13.62
N SER A 45 -4.30 -8.46 13.46
CA SER A 45 -5.43 -7.76 14.09
C SER A 45 -6.41 -7.13 13.09
N SER A 46 -6.20 -7.32 11.80
CA SER A 46 -7.00 -6.73 10.71
C SER A 46 -8.23 -7.59 10.40
N GLU A 47 -9.24 -7.57 11.27
CA GLU A 47 -10.48 -8.35 11.11
C GLU A 47 -11.55 -7.63 10.26
N ASP A 48 -11.20 -6.54 9.58
CA ASP A 48 -12.10 -5.74 8.74
C ASP A 48 -11.57 -5.71 7.30
N PHE A 49 -12.15 -4.84 6.46
CA PHE A 49 -11.73 -4.75 5.06
C PHE A 49 -10.29 -4.24 4.88
N TYR A 50 -9.66 -3.67 5.92
CA TYR A 50 -8.23 -3.33 5.86
C TYR A 50 -7.33 -4.58 5.82
N GLY A 51 -7.86 -5.75 6.22
CA GLY A 51 -7.18 -7.04 6.05
C GLY A 51 -6.85 -7.37 4.59
N LEU A 52 -7.60 -6.81 3.63
CA LEU A 52 -7.27 -6.93 2.20
C LEU A 52 -5.88 -6.39 1.86
N TYR A 53 -5.39 -5.38 2.59
CA TYR A 53 -4.06 -4.81 2.41
C TYR A 53 -3.03 -5.44 3.36
N TYR A 54 -3.36 -5.60 4.65
CA TYR A 54 -2.38 -6.04 5.64
C TYR A 54 -2.16 -7.56 5.69
N ASN A 55 -3.24 -8.36 5.60
CA ASN A 55 -3.18 -9.82 5.61
C ASN A 55 -4.52 -10.45 5.19
N PRO A 56 -4.71 -10.87 3.93
CA PRO A 56 -5.99 -11.41 3.47
C PRO A 56 -6.48 -12.66 4.24
N ALA A 57 -5.60 -13.39 4.93
CA ALA A 57 -6.00 -14.55 5.73
C ALA A 57 -6.90 -14.18 6.92
N THR A 58 -6.76 -12.97 7.47
CA THR A 58 -7.56 -12.52 8.62
C THR A 58 -9.02 -12.23 8.27
N LEU A 59 -9.37 -12.14 6.98
CA LEU A 59 -10.76 -11.94 6.52
C LEU A 59 -11.68 -13.08 6.97
N THR A 60 -11.12 -14.27 7.18
CA THR A 60 -11.85 -15.45 7.66
C THR A 60 -12.20 -15.41 9.16
N VAL A 61 -11.58 -14.50 9.92
CA VAL A 61 -11.82 -14.35 11.37
C VAL A 61 -13.22 -13.82 11.64
N ARG A 62 -13.72 -12.92 10.77
CA ARG A 62 -15.09 -12.41 10.90
C ARG A 62 -16.12 -13.41 10.38
N LYS A 63 -17.22 -13.54 11.13
CA LYS A 63 -18.33 -14.46 10.85
C LYS A 63 -19.56 -13.81 10.24
N ARG A 64 -19.54 -12.49 10.04
CA ARG A 64 -20.66 -11.70 9.52
C ARG A 64 -20.16 -10.74 8.44
N VAL A 65 -21.05 -10.39 7.51
CA VAL A 65 -20.79 -9.35 6.51
C VAL A 65 -20.38 -8.07 7.22
N HIS A 66 -19.31 -7.45 6.75
CA HIS A 66 -18.77 -6.23 7.33
C HIS A 66 -18.59 -5.19 6.24
N PHE A 67 -19.22 -4.03 6.40
CA PHE A 67 -18.98 -2.85 5.59
C PHE A 67 -18.24 -1.81 6.41
N GLY A 68 -17.32 -1.08 5.80
CA GLY A 68 -16.59 0.01 6.45
C GLY A 68 -16.26 1.14 5.48
N PHE A 69 -16.11 2.32 6.06
CA PHE A 69 -15.63 3.51 5.37
C PHE A 69 -14.61 4.25 6.25
N GLY A 70 -13.77 5.07 5.62
CA GLY A 70 -12.79 5.87 6.34
C GLY A 70 -12.29 7.04 5.51
N VAL A 71 -11.68 8.02 6.17
CA VAL A 71 -11.04 9.19 5.54
C VAL A 71 -9.64 9.32 6.10
N GLY A 72 -8.64 9.54 5.24
CA GLY A 72 -7.25 9.76 5.62
C GLY A 72 -6.75 11.10 5.11
N LEU A 73 -6.12 11.89 5.99
CA LEU A 73 -5.44 13.14 5.67
C LEU A 73 -3.97 13.05 6.08
N ILE A 74 -3.07 13.34 5.15
CA ILE A 74 -1.63 13.29 5.36
C ILE A 74 -1.05 14.66 5.01
N LEU A 75 -0.42 15.31 6.00
CA LEU A 75 0.18 16.65 5.91
C LEU A 75 1.71 16.57 6.08
N PRO A 76 2.47 16.24 5.02
CA PRO A 76 3.93 16.13 5.12
C PRO A 76 4.59 17.48 5.41
N LYS A 77 5.67 17.46 6.18
CA LYS A 77 6.55 18.63 6.39
C LYS A 77 7.99 18.21 6.09
N LEU A 78 8.56 18.78 5.03
CA LEU A 78 9.96 18.55 4.64
C LEU A 78 10.68 19.90 4.56
N LYS A 79 11.86 19.98 5.20
CA LYS A 79 12.76 21.13 5.11
C LYS A 79 14.05 20.68 4.45
N ILE A 80 14.43 21.34 3.36
CA ILE A 80 15.65 21.04 2.61
C ILE A 80 16.65 22.17 2.87
N ASN A 81 17.84 21.82 3.38
CA ASN A 81 18.96 22.74 3.51
C ASN A 81 20.00 22.40 2.44
N ARG A 82 20.38 23.38 1.61
CA ARG A 82 21.34 23.18 0.51
C ARG A 82 22.62 23.93 0.79
N SER A 83 23.75 23.29 0.51
CA SER A 83 25.07 23.93 0.53
C SER A 83 25.24 24.91 -0.64
N ASN A 84 24.59 24.65 -1.77
CA ASN A 84 24.52 25.55 -2.93
C ASN A 84 23.04 25.91 -3.21
N ALA A 85 22.69 27.18 -3.01
CA ALA A 85 21.34 27.67 -3.21
C ALA A 85 20.95 27.81 -4.70
N GLN A 86 21.93 27.88 -5.60
CA GLN A 86 21.76 28.06 -7.05
C GLN A 86 21.79 26.74 -7.85
N SER A 87 21.59 25.58 -7.21
CA SER A 87 21.51 24.31 -7.94
C SER A 87 20.34 24.32 -8.94
N GLU A 88 20.62 23.93 -10.19
CA GLU A 88 19.62 23.81 -11.27
C GLU A 88 18.56 22.72 -10.99
N ILE A 89 18.82 21.82 -10.05
CA ILE A 89 17.87 20.76 -9.66
C ILE A 89 16.85 21.35 -8.67
N PRO A 90 15.55 21.37 -9.01
CA PRO A 90 14.53 21.91 -8.12
C PRO A 90 14.35 21.01 -6.89
N SER A 91 14.08 21.64 -5.75
CA SER A 91 13.66 20.93 -4.55
C SER A 91 12.22 20.48 -4.69
N LEU A 92 11.99 19.17 -4.64
CA LEU A 92 10.65 18.58 -4.61
C LEU A 92 10.21 18.42 -3.16
N VAL A 93 9.04 18.96 -2.84
CA VAL A 93 8.43 18.87 -1.50
C VAL A 93 7.17 18.01 -1.61
N PRO A 94 6.96 17.04 -0.70
CA PRO A 94 5.75 16.23 -0.71
C PRO A 94 4.51 17.09 -0.45
N GLY A 95 3.48 16.88 -1.27
CA GLY A 95 2.18 17.55 -1.13
C GLY A 95 1.25 16.87 -0.12
N LEU A 96 0.17 17.57 0.22
CA LEU A 96 -0.96 17.03 0.98
C LEU A 96 -1.59 15.82 0.24
N ASN A 97 -1.94 14.77 0.98
CA ASN A 97 -2.76 13.67 0.46
C ASN A 97 -4.05 13.54 1.29
N LEU A 98 -5.18 13.41 0.59
CA LEU A 98 -6.48 13.14 1.18
C LEU A 98 -7.14 12.02 0.37
N GLY A 99 -7.73 11.05 1.06
CA GLY A 99 -8.45 9.98 0.39
C GLY A 99 -9.53 9.36 1.26
N VAL A 100 -10.47 8.74 0.57
CA VAL A 100 -11.59 8.02 1.16
C VAL A 100 -11.39 6.53 0.95
N HIS A 101 -11.64 5.75 1.99
CA HIS A 101 -11.59 4.29 1.99
C HIS A 101 -13.02 3.77 2.07
N LEU A 102 -13.33 2.76 1.27
CA LEU A 102 -14.59 2.03 1.32
C LEU A 102 -14.27 0.54 1.20
N GLY A 103 -14.98 -0.30 1.91
CA GLY A 103 -14.83 -1.73 1.69
C GLY A 103 -15.91 -2.58 2.32
N VAL A 104 -16.02 -3.79 1.79
CA VAL A 104 -16.97 -4.79 2.24
C VAL A 104 -16.29 -6.15 2.28
N VAL A 105 -16.64 -6.96 3.27
CA VAL A 105 -16.17 -8.35 3.45
C VAL A 105 -17.39 -9.25 3.61
N PHE A 106 -17.45 -10.29 2.80
CA PHE A 106 -18.46 -11.34 2.78
C PHE A 106 -17.83 -12.68 3.21
N PRO A 107 -17.97 -13.08 4.49
CA PRO A 107 -17.58 -14.41 4.91
C PRO A 107 -18.57 -15.43 4.36
N ILE A 108 -18.06 -16.55 3.83
CA ILE A 108 -18.91 -17.60 3.27
C ILE A 108 -19.32 -18.58 4.37
N GLY A 109 -20.63 -18.77 4.53
CA GLY A 109 -21.22 -19.69 5.52
C GLY A 109 -21.35 -21.14 5.03
N GLY A 110 -21.99 -21.98 5.84
CA GLY A 110 -22.25 -23.38 5.50
C GLY A 110 -21.05 -24.30 5.72
N LEU A 111 -20.84 -25.26 4.81
CA LEU A 111 -19.79 -26.30 4.93
C LEU A 111 -18.34 -25.76 4.94
N ILE A 112 -18.15 -24.52 4.50
CA ILE A 112 -16.86 -23.81 4.44
C ILE A 112 -16.79 -22.61 5.38
N GLN A 113 -17.62 -22.62 6.43
CA GLN A 113 -17.61 -21.59 7.46
C GLN A 113 -16.20 -21.41 8.05
N ASN A 114 -15.74 -20.16 8.14
CA ASN A 114 -14.40 -19.77 8.59
C ASN A 114 -13.24 -20.20 7.66
N LYS A 115 -13.51 -20.77 6.48
CA LYS A 115 -12.46 -21.19 5.53
C LYS A 115 -12.30 -20.24 4.35
N LEU A 116 -13.36 -19.53 3.99
CA LEU A 116 -13.38 -18.63 2.84
C LEU A 116 -14.12 -17.34 3.16
N ALA A 117 -13.51 -16.22 2.81
CA ALA A 117 -14.10 -14.90 2.83
C ALA A 117 -13.68 -14.15 1.57
N ILE A 118 -14.59 -13.35 1.01
CA ILE A 118 -14.32 -12.50 -0.14
C ILE A 118 -14.48 -11.06 0.31
N GLY A 119 -13.55 -10.19 -0.05
CA GLY A 119 -13.65 -8.77 0.25
C GLY A 119 -13.29 -7.91 -0.94
N ILE A 120 -13.85 -6.71 -0.97
CA ILE A 120 -13.52 -5.65 -1.92
C ILE A 120 -13.23 -4.40 -1.10
N GLY A 121 -12.12 -3.75 -1.41
CA GLY A 121 -11.69 -2.50 -0.79
C GLY A 121 -11.26 -1.52 -1.87
N VAL A 122 -11.69 -0.28 -1.74
CA VAL A 122 -11.38 0.81 -2.67
C VAL A 122 -10.83 1.98 -1.87
N PHE A 123 -9.80 2.60 -2.43
CA PHE A 123 -9.31 3.90 -2.01
C PHE A 123 -9.48 4.89 -3.14
N LEU A 124 -10.08 6.03 -2.82
CA LEU A 124 -10.28 7.12 -3.76
C LEU A 124 -9.47 8.32 -3.27
N PRO A 125 -8.31 8.62 -3.91
CA PRO A 125 -7.62 9.87 -3.64
C PRO A 125 -8.46 11.03 -4.15
N THR A 126 -8.68 12.04 -3.32
CA THR A 126 -9.57 13.17 -3.63
C THR A 126 -8.84 14.40 -4.16
N ILE A 127 -7.53 14.52 -3.88
CA ILE A 127 -6.74 15.69 -4.29
C ILE A 127 -5.88 15.39 -5.52
N ARG A 128 -5.36 14.16 -5.67
CA ARG A 128 -4.54 13.75 -6.82
C ARG A 128 -5.01 12.39 -7.32
N LEU A 129 -5.80 12.38 -8.39
CA LEU A 129 -6.36 11.17 -9.01
C LEU A 129 -5.28 10.30 -9.65
N THR A 130 -4.26 10.93 -10.23
CA THR A 130 -3.09 10.29 -10.81
C THR A 130 -1.87 10.97 -10.20
N ARG A 131 -1.12 10.26 -9.36
CA ARG A 131 0.18 10.74 -8.92
C ARG A 131 1.18 10.45 -10.03
N LEU A 132 1.60 11.48 -10.75
CA LEU A 132 2.87 11.48 -11.47
C LEU A 132 3.91 11.93 -10.43
N GLU A 133 4.70 10.98 -9.93
CA GLU A 133 6.03 11.28 -9.37
C GLU A 133 7.03 11.39 -10.52
#